data_AF-A0A813NFK1-F1
#
_entry.id   AF-A0A813NFK1-F1
#
_cell.length_a   1.000
_cell.length_b   1.000
_cell.length_c   1.000
_cell.angle_alpha   90.00
_cell.angle_beta   90.00
_cell.angle_gamma   90.00
#
_symmetry.space_group_name_H-M   'P 1'
#
loop_
_entity.id
_entity.type
_entity.pdbx_description
1 polymer ?
#
loop_
_entity_poly.entity_id
_entity_poly.type
_entity_poly.pdbx_seq_one_letter_code
_entity_poly.pdbx_strand_id
1 'polypeptide(L)'
;MKGQRLSLFWLLTLFLPILTSPIPTILDTDIGTDYDDQMALSYILSNPAVFDLKLVVCSTFNTLARAQIVAKTLAIYGRYDIPIAIGQNTGINNIWEYEWAEDYTLEQFQKQGGTVFENGEEALYNEMQKATSDNIYHVIEISPATSLGHVLQRIQPEILKNIRLFAMAGSIYRGYGNSSQPSKEYNVAEDISAARTMFNGSWAYFGLAPLDCTNFMQFNGREWQTFLSFRNESVHVQLILDSYSIWYKNGGKDIGAMLPYSPEIGTSTMHDVLAAILSAFYPRTITMTSRQVSLLVTLDGFTNINTTEGKSVNTSLSYKTPDPYKSTEVIGIITLNSIIYT
;
A
#
# COMPACT_ATOMS: atom_id res chain seq x y z
N MET A 1 -20.88 -23.40 -43.72
CA MET A 1 -20.19 -24.01 -42.56
C MET A 1 -19.88 -22.90 -41.56
N LYS A 2 -20.63 -22.88 -40.45
CA LYS A 2 -20.50 -21.91 -39.36
C LYS A 2 -19.33 -22.33 -38.48
N GLY A 3 -18.23 -21.57 -38.51
CA GLY A 3 -17.08 -21.75 -37.62
C GLY A 3 -17.37 -21.14 -36.26
N GLN A 4 -17.32 -21.98 -35.24
CA GLN A 4 -17.61 -21.66 -33.85
C GLN A 4 -16.69 -20.56 -33.32
N ARG A 5 -17.27 -19.41 -32.95
CA ARG A 5 -16.66 -18.49 -31.98
C ARG A 5 -16.70 -19.21 -30.63
N LEU A 6 -15.58 -19.75 -30.17
CA LEU A 6 -15.45 -20.21 -28.80
C LEU A 6 -15.55 -18.98 -27.88
N SER A 7 -16.72 -18.84 -27.28
CA SER A 7 -17.01 -17.96 -26.16
C SER A 7 -16.15 -18.36 -24.95
N LEU A 8 -15.12 -17.58 -24.65
CA LEU A 8 -14.35 -17.69 -23.42
C LEU A 8 -15.15 -17.00 -22.30
N PHE A 9 -16.20 -17.66 -21.82
CA PHE A 9 -17.15 -17.12 -20.86
C PHE A 9 -17.47 -18.14 -19.76
N TRP A 10 -16.45 -18.65 -19.07
CA TRP A 10 -16.58 -19.47 -17.84
C TRP A 10 -15.24 -19.36 -17.07
N LEU A 11 -15.11 -18.58 -16.00
CA LEU A 11 -15.53 -18.93 -14.64
C LEU A 11 -15.50 -17.65 -13.76
N LEU A 12 -16.55 -16.85 -13.81
CA LEU A 12 -16.96 -16.04 -12.68
C LEU A 12 -17.91 -16.91 -11.88
N THR A 13 -17.37 -17.77 -11.01
CA THR A 13 -18.17 -18.28 -9.90
C THR A 13 -18.68 -17.08 -9.13
N LEU A 14 -20.00 -16.86 -9.22
CA LEU A 14 -20.78 -16.03 -8.32
C LEU A 14 -20.45 -16.41 -6.87
N PHE A 15 -19.42 -15.78 -6.31
CA PHE A 15 -19.42 -15.48 -4.89
C PHE A 15 -20.43 -14.36 -4.74
N LEU A 16 -21.67 -14.71 -4.39
CA LEU A 16 -22.49 -13.78 -3.62
C LEU A 16 -21.60 -13.38 -2.43
N PRO A 17 -21.12 -12.13 -2.32
CA PRO A 17 -20.48 -11.72 -1.11
C PRO A 17 -21.55 -11.92 -0.03
N ILE A 18 -21.22 -12.66 1.02
CA ILE A 18 -21.83 -12.35 2.31
C ILE A 18 -21.60 -10.85 2.43
N LEU A 19 -22.67 -10.05 2.43
CA LEU A 19 -22.60 -8.59 2.57
C LEU A 19 -22.03 -8.31 3.97
N THR A 20 -20.72 -8.46 4.10
CA THR A 20 -19.94 -7.97 5.21
C THR A 20 -19.78 -6.49 4.97
N SER A 21 -20.11 -5.66 5.96
CA SER A 21 -19.83 -4.23 5.90
C SER A 21 -18.36 -4.00 5.54
N PRO A 22 -18.04 -2.94 4.76
CA PRO A 22 -16.67 -2.60 4.47
C PRO A 22 -15.87 -2.41 5.77
N ILE A 23 -14.59 -2.78 5.74
CA ILE A 23 -13.78 -2.89 6.95
C ILE A 23 -13.20 -1.51 7.29
N PRO A 24 -13.38 -1.01 8.54
CA PRO A 24 -12.70 0.20 8.99
C PRO A 24 -11.19 0.07 8.76
N THR A 25 -10.66 0.94 7.92
CA THR A 25 -9.28 0.84 7.43
C THR A 25 -8.56 2.15 7.68
N ILE A 26 -7.33 2.08 8.17
CA ILE A 26 -6.39 3.20 8.23
C ILE A 26 -5.26 2.90 7.25
N LEU A 27 -4.85 3.90 6.48
CA LEU A 27 -3.65 3.84 5.65
C LEU A 27 -2.59 4.77 6.24
N ASP A 28 -1.40 4.26 6.50
CA ASP A 28 -0.19 5.06 6.79
C ASP A 28 0.78 4.90 5.61
N THR A 29 1.17 6.02 5.00
CA THR A 29 1.80 6.06 3.67
C THR A 29 2.82 7.17 3.56
N ASP A 30 3.92 6.89 2.85
CA ASP A 30 4.92 7.89 2.46
C ASP A 30 4.81 8.20 0.97
N ILE A 31 3.57 8.43 0.53
CA ILE A 31 3.22 8.73 -0.86
C ILE A 31 4.08 9.82 -1.48
N GLY A 32 4.55 9.53 -2.69
CA GLY A 32 5.30 10.43 -3.55
C GLY A 32 6.82 10.30 -3.47
N THR A 33 7.36 9.42 -2.61
CA THR A 33 8.77 9.00 -2.71
C THR A 33 8.93 8.08 -3.91
N ASP A 34 8.38 6.88 -3.82
CA ASP A 34 8.12 6.00 -4.96
C ASP A 34 6.62 6.16 -5.33
N TYR A 35 6.27 5.70 -6.52
CA TYR A 35 4.95 5.90 -7.11
C TYR A 35 3.93 4.82 -6.64
N ASP A 36 4.40 3.77 -5.99
CA ASP A 36 3.61 2.61 -5.62
C ASP A 36 2.59 2.85 -4.50
N ASP A 37 2.86 3.79 -3.59
CA ASP A 37 1.86 4.29 -2.64
C ASP A 37 0.61 4.86 -3.33
N GLN A 38 0.80 5.64 -4.41
CA GLN A 38 -0.31 6.25 -5.17
C GLN A 38 -1.19 5.17 -5.79
N MET A 39 -0.57 4.10 -6.31
CA MET A 39 -1.29 2.93 -6.82
C MET A 39 -2.04 2.18 -5.68
N ALA A 40 -1.43 2.04 -4.51
CA ALA A 40 -2.04 1.39 -3.35
C ALA A 40 -3.24 2.18 -2.81
N LEU A 41 -3.11 3.49 -2.61
CA LEU A 41 -4.20 4.38 -2.21
C LEU A 41 -5.34 4.34 -3.23
N SER A 42 -5.01 4.40 -4.52
CA SER A 42 -6.02 4.37 -5.59
C SER A 42 -6.75 3.04 -5.65
N TYR A 43 -6.06 1.91 -5.42
CA TYR A 43 -6.72 0.61 -5.24
C TYR A 43 -7.69 0.62 -4.05
N ILE A 44 -7.28 1.15 -2.89
CA ILE A 44 -8.16 1.22 -1.70
C ILE A 44 -9.42 2.06 -1.99
N LEU A 45 -9.25 3.24 -2.58
CA LEU A 45 -10.35 4.15 -2.93
C LEU A 45 -11.30 3.56 -3.97
N SER A 46 -10.77 2.75 -4.89
CA SER A 46 -11.52 2.07 -5.95
C SER A 46 -12.30 0.84 -5.46
N ASN A 47 -12.15 0.46 -4.18
CA ASN A 47 -12.79 -0.71 -3.59
C ASN A 47 -13.57 -0.36 -2.30
N PRO A 48 -14.54 0.58 -2.32
CA PRO A 48 -15.28 1.02 -1.13
C PRO A 48 -16.20 -0.07 -0.56
N ALA A 49 -16.51 -1.11 -1.33
CA ALA A 49 -17.22 -2.29 -0.83
C ALA A 49 -16.36 -3.17 0.10
N VAL A 50 -15.04 -3.01 0.05
CA VAL A 50 -14.06 -3.73 0.88
C VAL A 50 -13.55 -2.83 2.00
N PHE A 51 -13.21 -1.59 1.68
CA PHE A 51 -12.55 -0.65 2.58
C PHE A 51 -13.48 0.50 2.99
N ASP A 52 -13.71 0.62 4.28
CA ASP A 52 -14.21 1.85 4.91
C ASP A 52 -12.99 2.66 5.38
N LEU A 53 -12.34 3.38 4.46
CA LEU A 53 -11.12 4.13 4.74
C LEU A 53 -11.43 5.30 5.69
N LYS A 54 -10.96 5.19 6.94
CA LYS A 54 -11.24 6.10 8.06
C LYS A 54 -10.24 7.23 8.23
N LEU A 55 -9.02 7.03 7.77
CA LEU A 55 -7.92 7.98 7.93
C LEU A 55 -6.80 7.63 6.94
N VAL A 56 -6.20 8.65 6.32
CA VAL A 56 -4.92 8.54 5.63
C VAL A 56 -3.87 9.35 6.40
N VAL A 57 -2.87 8.67 6.93
CA VAL A 57 -1.72 9.25 7.63
C VAL A 57 -0.58 9.41 6.62
N CYS A 58 0.00 10.60 6.58
CA CYS A 58 1.11 10.94 5.70
C CYS A 58 2.41 10.94 6.49
N SER A 59 3.28 9.98 6.20
CA SER A 59 4.47 9.68 6.98
C SER A 59 5.79 9.95 6.28
N THR A 60 6.72 10.35 7.14
CA THR A 60 8.12 10.77 6.96
C THR A 60 8.42 11.87 5.94
N PHE A 61 9.55 12.54 6.18
CA PHE A 61 10.07 13.66 5.41
C PHE A 61 9.06 14.80 5.28
N ASN A 62 8.83 15.32 4.06
CA ASN A 62 7.92 16.43 3.87
C ASN A 62 6.45 15.96 3.87
N THR A 63 5.93 15.64 5.06
CA THR A 63 4.57 15.14 5.27
C THR A 63 3.48 16.11 4.82
N LEU A 64 3.77 17.42 4.78
CA LEU A 64 2.86 18.41 4.21
C LEU A 64 2.70 18.24 2.69
N ALA A 65 3.81 18.04 1.97
CA ALA A 65 3.78 17.77 0.53
C ALA A 65 3.03 16.46 0.23
N ARG A 66 3.28 15.41 1.02
CA ARG A 66 2.56 14.13 0.92
C ARG A 66 1.06 14.29 1.14
N ALA A 67 0.68 15.06 2.17
CA ALA A 67 -0.72 15.36 2.45
C ALA A 67 -1.40 16.11 1.29
N GLN A 68 -0.69 16.97 0.55
CA GLN A 68 -1.23 17.60 -0.65
C GLN A 68 -1.47 16.60 -1.79
N ILE A 69 -0.57 15.63 -2.00
CA ILE A 69 -0.76 14.53 -2.96
C ILE A 69 -2.00 13.71 -2.59
N VAL A 70 -2.13 13.33 -1.31
CA VAL A 70 -3.33 12.65 -0.80
C VAL A 70 -4.58 13.51 -1.01
N ALA A 71 -4.54 14.79 -0.69
CA ALA A 71 -5.67 15.69 -0.82
C ALA A 71 -6.16 15.83 -2.27
N LYS A 72 -5.23 15.97 -3.23
CA LYS A 72 -5.57 16.01 -4.67
C LYS A 72 -6.16 14.68 -5.12
N THR A 73 -5.58 13.57 -4.67
CA THR A 73 -6.10 12.23 -4.95
C THR A 73 -7.53 12.05 -4.42
N LEU A 74 -7.76 12.33 -3.14
CA LEU A 74 -9.09 12.22 -2.52
C LEU A 74 -10.11 13.13 -3.21
N ALA A 75 -9.73 14.33 -3.60
CA ALA A 75 -10.60 15.24 -4.34
C ALA A 75 -11.03 14.68 -5.71
N ILE A 76 -10.11 14.08 -6.45
CA ILE A 76 -10.41 13.43 -7.75
C ILE A 76 -11.35 12.23 -7.57
N TYR A 77 -11.21 11.50 -6.46
CA TYR A 77 -12.14 10.43 -6.07
C TYR A 77 -13.45 10.94 -5.41
N GLY A 78 -13.59 12.25 -5.19
CA GLY A 78 -14.74 12.85 -4.50
C GLY A 78 -14.87 12.45 -3.01
N ARG A 79 -13.78 11.97 -2.39
CA ARG A 79 -13.75 11.41 -1.03
C ARG A 79 -13.29 12.42 0.03
N TYR A 80 -13.99 13.55 0.12
CA TYR A 80 -13.77 14.58 1.15
C TYR A 80 -14.16 14.12 2.55
N ASP A 81 -14.92 13.01 2.66
CA ASP A 81 -15.28 12.38 3.92
C ASP A 81 -14.11 11.70 4.62
N ILE A 82 -13.01 11.41 3.91
CA ILE A 82 -11.81 10.78 4.46
C ILE A 82 -10.89 11.86 5.02
N PRO A 83 -10.59 11.86 6.33
CA PRO A 83 -9.63 12.78 6.92
C PRO A 83 -8.19 12.44 6.52
N ILE A 84 -7.38 13.50 6.41
CA ILE A 84 -5.93 13.42 6.20
C ILE A 84 -5.23 13.77 7.51
N ALA A 85 -4.25 12.98 7.92
CA ALA A 85 -3.42 13.20 9.08
C ALA A 85 -1.98 13.50 8.64
N ILE A 86 -1.48 14.69 8.98
CA ILE A 86 -0.11 15.10 8.67
C ILE A 86 0.80 14.58 9.78
N GLY A 87 1.58 13.54 9.51
CA GLY A 87 2.57 13.01 10.44
C GLY A 87 3.75 13.96 10.65
N GLN A 88 4.65 13.62 11.56
CA GLN A 88 5.84 14.42 11.83
C GLN A 88 6.75 14.54 10.61
N ASN A 89 7.21 15.75 10.31
CA ASN A 89 8.28 15.96 9.35
C ASN A 89 9.62 15.47 9.92
N THR A 90 10.20 14.44 9.31
CA THR A 90 11.44 13.80 9.76
C THR A 90 12.69 14.25 8.99
N GLY A 91 12.56 15.13 8.00
CA GLY A 91 13.69 15.61 7.21
C GLY A 91 13.35 16.03 5.80
N ILE A 92 14.39 16.19 4.99
CA ILE A 92 14.27 16.55 3.58
C ILE A 92 14.53 15.29 2.77
N ASN A 93 13.55 14.92 1.95
CA ASN A 93 13.71 13.95 0.87
C ASN A 93 13.01 14.50 -0.38
N ASN A 94 13.42 14.01 -1.54
CA ASN A 94 12.73 14.34 -2.78
C ASN A 94 11.40 13.60 -2.81
N ILE A 95 10.31 14.37 -2.89
CA ILE A 95 8.97 13.86 -3.13
C ILE A 95 8.72 14.03 -4.63
N TRP A 96 9.20 13.08 -5.44
CA TRP A 96 9.25 13.21 -6.90
C TRP A 96 7.87 13.41 -7.54
N GLU A 97 6.83 12.91 -6.90
CA GLU A 97 5.44 13.09 -7.35
C GLU A 97 4.86 14.49 -7.01
N TYR A 98 5.44 15.25 -6.08
CA TYR A 98 4.82 16.45 -5.54
C TYR A 98 4.47 17.55 -6.57
N GLU A 99 5.27 17.70 -7.63
CA GLU A 99 4.96 18.64 -8.73
C GLU A 99 3.58 18.37 -9.35
N TRP A 100 3.07 17.13 -9.29
CA TRP A 100 1.72 16.81 -9.74
C TRP A 100 0.63 17.45 -8.86
N ALA A 101 0.89 17.66 -7.58
CA ALA A 101 -0.08 18.15 -6.61
C ALA A 101 0.14 19.61 -6.17
N GLU A 102 1.17 20.28 -6.68
CA GLU A 102 1.55 21.63 -6.24
C GLU A 102 0.44 22.69 -6.43
N ASP A 103 -0.44 22.48 -7.40
CA ASP A 103 -1.58 23.33 -7.73
C ASP A 103 -2.82 23.08 -6.86
N TYR A 104 -2.77 22.08 -5.97
CA TYR A 104 -3.86 21.70 -5.09
C TYR A 104 -3.44 21.75 -3.62
N THR A 105 -3.95 22.76 -2.92
CA THR A 105 -3.63 23.07 -1.53
C THR A 105 -4.56 22.33 -0.56
N LEU A 106 -4.06 22.10 0.66
CA LEU A 106 -4.90 21.59 1.76
C LEU A 106 -6.06 22.53 2.10
N GLU A 107 -5.87 23.84 1.93
CA GLU A 107 -6.95 24.82 2.12
C GLU A 107 -8.09 24.62 1.10
N GLN A 108 -7.77 24.30 -0.16
CA GLN A 108 -8.79 23.96 -1.17
C GLN A 108 -9.56 22.71 -0.78
N PHE A 109 -8.87 21.66 -0.29
CA PHE A 109 -9.51 20.43 0.20
C PHE A 109 -10.44 20.71 1.38
N GLN A 110 -9.99 21.51 2.37
CA GLN A 110 -10.81 21.89 3.52
C GLN A 110 -12.03 22.73 3.13
N LYS A 111 -11.88 23.67 2.19
CA LYS A 111 -13.01 24.47 1.66
C LYS A 111 -14.11 23.61 1.00
N GLN A 112 -13.75 22.43 0.51
CA GLN A 112 -14.68 21.46 -0.08
C GLN A 112 -15.26 20.47 0.95
N GLY A 113 -14.97 20.67 2.24
CA GLY A 113 -15.50 19.85 3.34
C GLY A 113 -14.53 18.78 3.85
N GLY A 114 -13.31 18.72 3.29
CA GLY A 114 -12.26 17.83 3.75
C GLY A 114 -11.76 18.14 5.16
N THR A 115 -11.36 17.11 5.90
CA THR A 115 -10.73 17.29 7.22
C THR A 115 -9.23 17.04 7.13
N VAL A 116 -8.44 17.93 7.73
CA VAL A 116 -6.99 17.80 7.84
C VAL A 116 -6.59 17.94 9.31
N PHE A 117 -5.90 16.95 9.85
CA PHE A 117 -5.31 16.97 11.17
C PHE A 117 -3.82 17.30 11.06
N GLU A 118 -3.40 18.40 11.68
CA GLU A 118 -1.99 18.83 11.71
C GLU A 118 -1.12 17.97 12.64
N ASN A 119 -1.74 17.27 13.60
CA ASN A 119 -1.07 16.30 14.46
C ASN A 119 -1.52 14.90 14.06
N GLY A 120 -0.81 14.31 13.10
CA GLY A 120 -1.15 13.03 12.51
C GLY A 120 -1.06 11.87 13.49
N GLU A 121 -0.07 11.85 14.38
CA GLU A 121 0.08 10.81 15.41
C GLU A 121 -1.05 10.85 16.44
N GLU A 122 -1.59 12.03 16.74
CA GLU A 122 -2.78 12.17 17.60
C GLU A 122 -4.04 11.71 16.90
N ALA A 123 -4.22 12.05 15.62
CA ALA A 123 -5.33 11.54 14.82
C ALA A 123 -5.29 10.01 14.68
N LEU A 124 -4.11 9.43 14.38
CA LEU A 124 -3.90 7.99 14.28
C LEU A 124 -4.18 7.30 15.62
N TYR A 125 -3.64 7.81 16.72
CA TYR A 125 -3.93 7.30 18.06
C TYR A 125 -5.42 7.28 18.38
N ASN A 126 -6.12 8.38 18.10
CA ASN A 126 -7.56 8.49 18.36
C ASN A 126 -8.40 7.57 17.47
N GLU A 127 -8.01 7.36 16.21
CA GLU A 127 -8.71 6.42 15.33
C GLU A 127 -8.48 4.96 15.75
N MET A 128 -7.23 4.58 16.04
CA MET A 128 -6.90 3.22 16.49
C MET A 128 -7.60 2.83 17.81
N GLN A 129 -7.81 3.79 18.72
CA GLN A 129 -8.55 3.54 19.97
C GLN A 129 -10.02 3.14 19.76
N LYS A 130 -10.59 3.37 18.58
CA LYS A 130 -11.95 2.94 18.24
C LYS A 130 -12.04 1.44 17.92
N ALA A 131 -10.91 0.74 17.83
CA ALA A 131 -10.87 -0.69 17.57
C ALA A 131 -11.31 -1.48 18.81
N THR A 132 -12.32 -2.33 18.65
CA THR A 132 -12.88 -3.20 19.70
C THR A 132 -13.14 -4.59 19.12
N SER A 133 -13.50 -5.56 19.96
CA SER A 133 -13.84 -6.91 19.50
C SER A 133 -15.02 -6.95 18.52
N ASP A 134 -15.91 -5.95 18.58
CA ASP A 134 -17.07 -5.80 17.69
C ASP A 134 -16.79 -4.86 16.51
N ASN A 135 -15.61 -4.21 16.50
CA ASN A 135 -15.22 -3.22 15.52
C ASN A 135 -13.74 -3.40 15.16
N ILE A 136 -13.45 -4.45 14.38
CA ILE A 136 -12.08 -4.82 13.99
C ILE A 136 -11.57 -3.86 12.92
N TYR A 137 -10.40 -3.27 13.15
CA TYR A 137 -9.74 -2.39 12.18
C TYR A 137 -8.70 -3.14 11.36
N HIS A 138 -8.53 -2.70 10.12
CA HIS A 138 -7.33 -2.93 9.35
C HIS A 138 -6.44 -1.69 9.41
N VAL A 139 -5.14 -1.88 9.64
CA VAL A 139 -4.11 -0.85 9.44
C VAL A 139 -3.23 -1.34 8.30
N ILE A 140 -3.11 -0.53 7.26
CA ILE A 140 -2.21 -0.76 6.13
C ILE A 140 -1.03 0.20 6.32
N GLU A 141 0.14 -0.36 6.60
CA GLU A 141 1.39 0.38 6.82
C GLU A 141 2.29 0.20 5.61
N ILE A 142 2.44 1.25 4.80
CA ILE A 142 3.27 1.23 3.59
C ILE A 142 4.36 2.31 3.62
N SER A 143 4.56 2.96 4.76
CA SER A 143 5.65 3.89 5.03
C SER A 143 6.72 3.32 5.95
N PRO A 144 7.87 4.02 6.14
CA PRO A 144 8.60 3.88 7.37
C PRO A 144 7.66 4.14 8.55
N ALA A 145 7.59 3.19 9.48
CA ALA A 145 6.53 3.13 10.48
C ALA A 145 6.63 4.20 11.58
N THR A 146 7.24 5.37 11.34
CA THR A 146 7.52 6.41 12.33
C THR A 146 6.25 6.87 13.05
N SER A 147 5.21 7.29 12.32
CA SER A 147 3.96 7.75 12.95
C SER A 147 3.25 6.61 13.70
N LEU A 148 3.15 5.43 13.10
CA LEU A 148 2.63 4.24 13.79
C LEU A 148 3.45 3.89 15.05
N GLY A 149 4.78 3.94 14.97
CA GLY A 149 5.71 3.63 16.05
C GLY A 149 5.52 4.57 17.24
N HIS A 150 5.37 5.88 17.00
CA HIS A 150 5.04 6.87 18.03
C HIS A 150 3.71 6.55 18.72
N VAL A 151 2.69 6.13 17.96
CA VAL A 151 1.40 5.73 18.51
C VAL A 151 1.52 4.45 19.34
N LEU A 152 2.26 3.46 18.86
CA LEU A 152 2.47 2.18 19.52
C LEU A 152 3.19 2.28 20.87
N GLN A 153 4.04 3.30 21.05
CA GLN A 153 4.70 3.55 22.33
C GLN A 153 3.73 3.94 23.46
N ARG A 154 2.53 4.43 23.12
CA ARG A 154 1.55 4.96 24.09
C ARG A 154 0.18 4.29 24.06
N ILE A 155 -0.15 3.54 23.00
CA ILE A 155 -1.43 2.83 22.91
C ILE A 155 -1.47 1.61 23.84
N GLN A 156 -2.65 1.30 24.38
CA GLN A 156 -2.81 0.12 25.22
C GLN A 156 -2.62 -1.15 24.35
N PRO A 157 -1.73 -2.10 24.73
CA PRO A 157 -1.46 -3.28 23.91
C PRO A 157 -2.68 -4.15 23.61
N GLU A 158 -3.71 -4.12 24.46
CA GLU A 158 -4.98 -4.84 24.25
C GLU A 158 -5.75 -4.33 23.03
N ILE A 159 -5.59 -3.06 22.63
CA ILE A 159 -6.21 -2.50 21.42
C ILE A 159 -5.69 -3.22 20.17
N LEU A 160 -4.41 -3.60 20.15
CA LEU A 160 -3.80 -4.27 18.99
C LEU A 160 -4.43 -5.65 18.72
N LYS A 161 -5.04 -6.28 19.73
CA LYS A 161 -5.81 -7.52 19.56
C LYS A 161 -7.14 -7.32 18.81
N ASN A 162 -7.49 -6.08 18.49
CA ASN A 162 -8.63 -5.73 17.64
C ASN A 162 -8.19 -5.07 16.31
N ILE A 163 -6.87 -5.07 16.03
CA ILE A 163 -6.29 -4.48 14.82
C ILE A 163 -5.54 -5.56 14.05
N ARG A 164 -5.84 -5.66 12.76
CA ARG A 164 -5.08 -6.47 11.81
C ARG A 164 -4.15 -5.56 11.04
N LEU A 165 -2.86 -5.78 11.17
CA LEU A 165 -1.82 -5.02 10.48
C LEU A 165 -1.47 -5.71 9.16
N PHE A 166 -1.37 -4.94 8.09
CA PHE A 166 -0.86 -5.35 6.78
C PHE A 166 0.24 -4.38 6.38
N ALA A 167 1.50 -4.83 6.34
CA ALA A 167 2.63 -3.94 6.07
C ALA A 167 3.39 -4.32 4.81
N MET A 168 3.83 -3.32 4.05
CA MET A 168 4.94 -3.45 3.10
C MET A 168 6.22 -3.11 3.85
N ALA A 169 7.00 -4.14 4.18
CA ALA A 169 8.23 -3.99 4.91
C ALA A 169 9.08 -5.25 4.84
N GLY A 170 10.38 -5.06 4.97
CA GLY A 170 11.34 -6.12 5.23
C GLY A 170 11.77 -6.93 4.02
N SER A 171 12.84 -7.67 4.24
CA SER A 171 13.54 -8.49 3.27
C SER A 171 14.03 -9.73 4.01
N ILE A 172 13.46 -10.90 3.70
CA ILE A 172 13.60 -12.10 4.54
C ILE A 172 14.61 -13.08 3.96
N TYR A 173 14.37 -13.55 2.74
CA TYR A 173 15.31 -14.42 2.01
C TYR A 173 15.84 -13.76 0.73
N ARG A 174 15.27 -12.62 0.31
CA ARG A 174 15.66 -11.90 -0.90
C ARG A 174 15.80 -10.41 -0.65
N GLY A 175 16.90 -9.82 -1.13
CA GLY A 175 17.14 -8.39 -1.15
C GLY A 175 16.63 -7.71 -2.43
N TYR A 176 16.92 -6.42 -2.57
CA TYR A 176 16.58 -5.65 -3.77
C TYR A 176 17.16 -6.27 -5.04
N GLY A 177 16.46 -6.08 -6.17
CA GLY A 177 16.89 -6.62 -7.46
C GLY A 177 16.98 -8.15 -7.49
N ASN A 178 16.16 -8.83 -6.67
CA ASN A 178 16.19 -10.28 -6.48
C ASN A 178 17.56 -10.82 -6.02
N SER A 179 18.29 -10.04 -5.23
CA SER A 179 19.51 -10.50 -4.55
C SER A 179 19.20 -11.70 -3.65
N SER A 180 20.09 -12.70 -3.63
CA SER A 180 20.00 -13.85 -2.72
C SER A 180 20.37 -13.51 -1.27
N GLN A 181 20.89 -12.30 -1.03
CA GLN A 181 21.16 -11.77 0.30
C GLN A 181 20.06 -10.78 0.67
N PRO A 182 19.44 -10.92 1.85
CA PRO A 182 18.53 -9.92 2.39
C PRO A 182 19.15 -8.53 2.43
N SER A 183 18.30 -7.50 2.35
CA SER A 183 18.67 -6.10 2.40
C SER A 183 18.09 -5.44 3.65
N LYS A 184 18.66 -4.29 4.00
CA LYS A 184 17.95 -3.33 4.86
C LYS A 184 16.89 -2.70 3.97
N GLU A 185 15.68 -3.23 4.05
CA GLU A 185 14.55 -2.73 3.29
C GLU A 185 14.20 -1.32 3.79
N TYR A 186 13.87 -0.43 2.87
CA TYR A 186 13.74 1.02 3.08
C TYR A 186 12.82 1.39 4.25
N ASN A 187 11.58 0.88 4.30
CA ASN A 187 10.62 1.20 5.37
C ASN A 187 11.12 0.75 6.75
N VAL A 188 11.87 -0.36 6.81
CA VAL A 188 12.52 -0.83 8.05
C VAL A 188 13.77 -0.01 8.40
N ALA A 189 14.58 0.33 7.40
CA ALA A 189 15.88 0.95 7.57
C ALA A 189 15.81 2.43 7.93
N GLU A 190 14.79 3.13 7.42
CA GLU A 190 14.59 4.55 7.62
C GLU A 190 14.22 4.87 9.08
N ASP A 191 13.40 4.02 9.71
CA ASP A 191 13.12 4.10 11.15
C ASP A 191 13.15 2.73 11.83
N ILE A 192 14.37 2.29 12.14
CA ILE A 192 14.63 1.01 12.80
C ILE A 192 13.90 0.91 14.14
N SER A 193 13.78 2.00 14.90
CA SER A 193 13.16 1.98 16.23
C SER A 193 11.65 1.78 16.13
N ALA A 194 11.01 2.50 15.22
CA ALA A 194 9.60 2.36 14.95
C ALA A 194 9.27 0.99 14.34
N ALA A 195 10.04 0.53 13.36
CA ALA A 195 9.88 -0.80 12.78
C ALA A 195 10.01 -1.91 13.83
N ARG A 196 10.98 -1.82 14.75
CA ARG A 196 11.09 -2.75 15.90
C ARG A 196 9.86 -2.73 16.81
N THR A 197 9.26 -1.55 17.00
CA THR A 197 8.05 -1.40 17.82
C THR A 197 6.85 -2.04 17.12
N MET A 198 6.66 -1.77 15.82
CA MET A 198 5.63 -2.37 14.98
C MET A 198 5.72 -3.90 14.95
N PHE A 199 6.91 -4.46 14.68
CA PHE A 199 7.12 -5.91 14.62
C PHE A 199 6.90 -6.61 15.96
N ASN A 200 7.10 -5.92 17.08
CA ASN A 200 6.86 -6.46 18.41
C ASN A 200 5.40 -6.32 18.89
N GLY A 201 4.55 -5.63 18.14
CA GLY A 201 3.13 -5.44 18.45
C GLY A 201 2.36 -6.75 18.55
N SER A 202 1.41 -6.83 19.49
CA SER A 202 0.55 -8.00 19.69
C SER A 202 -0.73 -7.90 18.86
N TRP A 203 -0.56 -7.77 17.55
CA TRP A 203 -1.64 -7.63 16.59
C TRP A 203 -2.58 -8.84 16.57
N ALA A 204 -3.88 -8.64 16.31
CA ALA A 204 -4.81 -9.74 16.02
C ALA A 204 -4.34 -10.58 14.83
N TYR A 205 -3.76 -9.91 13.85
CA TYR A 205 -3.13 -10.52 12.69
C TYR A 205 -2.05 -9.57 12.17
N PHE A 206 -0.93 -10.13 11.73
CA PHE A 206 0.10 -9.37 11.03
C PHE A 206 0.41 -10.06 9.70
N GLY A 207 -0.01 -9.42 8.60
CA GLY A 207 0.29 -9.79 7.22
C GLY A 207 1.45 -8.95 6.68
N LEU A 208 2.49 -9.60 6.15
CA LEU A 208 3.70 -8.92 5.67
C LEU A 208 3.90 -9.15 4.17
N ALA A 209 4.17 -8.04 3.48
CA ALA A 209 4.56 -7.96 2.08
C ALA A 209 6.05 -7.56 1.96
N PRO A 210 6.98 -8.53 2.10
CA PRO A 210 8.41 -8.25 1.99
C PRO A 210 8.91 -8.26 0.53
N LEU A 211 10.17 -7.83 0.34
CA LEU A 211 10.90 -7.88 -0.94
C LEU A 211 10.90 -9.28 -1.59
N ASP A 212 10.75 -10.34 -0.81
CA ASP A 212 10.64 -11.72 -1.31
C ASP A 212 9.57 -11.90 -2.39
N CYS A 213 8.46 -11.15 -2.30
CA CYS A 213 7.45 -11.05 -3.34
C CYS A 213 7.51 -9.70 -4.06
N THR A 214 7.59 -8.59 -3.33
CA THR A 214 7.32 -7.26 -3.92
C THR A 214 8.30 -6.86 -5.00
N ASN A 215 9.55 -7.36 -4.99
CA ASN A 215 10.54 -7.13 -6.06
C ASN A 215 9.99 -7.39 -7.48
N PHE A 216 9.04 -8.31 -7.63
CA PHE A 216 8.51 -8.70 -8.95
C PHE A 216 7.21 -7.98 -9.31
N MET A 217 6.64 -7.19 -8.41
CA MET A 217 5.33 -6.58 -8.57
C MET A 217 5.38 -5.47 -9.60
N GLN A 218 5.27 -5.80 -10.88
CA GLN A 218 5.18 -4.82 -11.96
C GLN A 218 3.97 -5.14 -12.83
N PHE A 219 3.23 -4.10 -13.22
CA PHE A 219 2.11 -4.19 -14.15
C PHE A 219 2.58 -3.68 -15.50
N ASN A 220 2.52 -4.52 -16.53
CA ASN A 220 3.08 -4.19 -17.85
C ASN A 220 2.20 -4.80 -18.94
N GLY A 221 2.77 -5.18 -20.08
CA GLY A 221 2.09 -6.04 -21.04
C GLY A 221 0.69 -5.56 -21.46
N ARG A 222 -0.25 -6.51 -21.58
CA ARG A 222 -1.58 -6.24 -22.13
C ARG A 222 -2.45 -5.46 -21.16
N GLU A 223 -2.33 -5.73 -19.88
CA GLU A 223 -3.08 -5.10 -18.80
C GLU A 223 -2.75 -3.62 -18.68
N TRP A 224 -1.46 -3.25 -18.73
CA TRP A 224 -1.04 -1.85 -18.74
C TRP A 224 -1.48 -1.13 -20.02
N GLN A 225 -1.34 -1.77 -21.19
CA GLN A 225 -1.84 -1.17 -22.45
C GLN A 225 -3.36 -0.98 -22.44
N THR A 226 -4.09 -1.89 -21.80
CA THR A 226 -5.53 -1.71 -21.58
C THR A 226 -5.78 -0.50 -20.67
N PHE A 227 -5.07 -0.41 -19.55
CA PHE A 227 -5.17 0.73 -18.64
C PHE A 227 -4.90 2.07 -19.34
N LEU A 228 -3.83 2.16 -20.14
CA LEU A 228 -3.52 3.34 -20.95
C LEU A 228 -4.65 3.74 -21.92
N SER A 229 -5.37 2.77 -22.48
CA SER A 229 -6.47 3.05 -23.42
C SER A 229 -7.64 3.81 -22.78
N PHE A 230 -7.81 3.70 -21.44
CA PHE A 230 -8.84 4.42 -20.70
C PHE A 230 -8.42 5.83 -20.27
N ARG A 231 -7.23 6.31 -20.67
CA ARG A 231 -6.74 7.64 -20.28
C ARG A 231 -7.73 8.76 -20.56
N ASN A 232 -8.48 8.74 -21.66
CA ASN A 232 -9.43 9.82 -21.93
C ASN A 232 -10.86 9.52 -21.43
N GLU A 233 -11.07 8.35 -20.82
CA GLU A 233 -12.40 7.84 -20.41
C GLU A 233 -12.57 7.79 -18.89
N SER A 234 -11.48 7.65 -18.12
CA SER A 234 -11.51 7.61 -16.66
C SER A 234 -10.60 8.68 -16.06
N VAL A 235 -11.15 9.53 -15.18
CA VAL A 235 -10.38 10.55 -14.45
C VAL A 235 -9.39 9.90 -13.46
N HIS A 236 -9.72 8.72 -12.93
CA HIS A 236 -8.86 7.96 -12.03
C HIS A 236 -7.66 7.37 -12.78
N VAL A 237 -7.86 6.92 -14.02
CA VAL A 237 -6.76 6.52 -14.90
C VAL A 237 -5.89 7.73 -15.27
N GLN A 238 -6.48 8.91 -15.54
CA GLN A 238 -5.71 10.14 -15.80
C GLN A 238 -4.81 10.51 -14.64
N LEU A 239 -5.36 10.51 -13.41
CA LEU A 239 -4.63 10.75 -12.18
C LEU A 239 -3.37 9.90 -12.11
N ILE A 240 -3.52 8.57 -12.24
CA ILE A 240 -2.42 7.60 -12.13
C ILE A 240 -1.35 7.89 -13.18
N LEU A 241 -1.75 8.10 -14.42
CA LEU A 241 -0.80 8.32 -15.51
C LEU A 241 -0.11 9.69 -15.43
N ASP A 242 -0.81 10.72 -14.97
CA ASP A 242 -0.26 12.08 -14.85
C ASP A 242 0.77 12.16 -13.73
N SER A 243 0.41 11.65 -12.55
CA SER A 243 1.30 11.69 -11.40
C SER A 243 2.49 10.75 -11.58
N TYR A 244 2.29 9.57 -12.19
CA TYR A 244 3.39 8.66 -12.58
C TYR A 244 4.35 9.31 -13.57
N SER A 245 3.84 10.05 -14.57
CA SER A 245 4.69 10.71 -15.56
C SER A 245 5.57 11.79 -14.93
N ILE A 246 5.02 12.54 -13.98
CA ILE A 246 5.75 13.57 -13.23
C ILE A 246 6.81 12.91 -12.34
N TRP A 247 6.42 11.90 -11.54
CA TRP A 247 7.34 11.13 -10.72
C TRP A 247 8.50 10.54 -11.54
N TYR A 248 8.19 9.94 -12.69
CA TYR A 248 9.18 9.32 -13.58
C TYR A 248 10.20 10.35 -14.08
N LYS A 249 9.72 11.51 -14.53
CA LYS A 249 10.56 12.62 -15.01
C LYS A 249 11.44 13.21 -13.91
N ASN A 250 10.94 13.27 -12.68
CA ASN A 250 11.57 13.98 -11.57
C ASN A 250 12.63 13.16 -10.80
N GLY A 251 12.84 11.91 -11.18
CA GLY A 251 13.88 11.05 -10.63
C GLY A 251 13.48 9.59 -10.54
N GLY A 252 12.17 9.31 -10.58
CA GLY A 252 11.61 7.96 -10.48
C GLY A 252 12.19 6.99 -11.50
N LYS A 253 12.50 7.44 -12.73
CA LYS A 253 13.13 6.64 -13.80
C LYS A 253 14.45 5.95 -13.40
N ASP A 254 15.14 6.48 -12.39
CA ASP A 254 16.44 6.00 -11.94
C ASP A 254 16.31 4.94 -10.82
N ILE A 255 15.09 4.66 -10.35
CA ILE A 255 14.82 3.58 -9.37
C ILE A 255 14.96 2.21 -10.05
N GLY A 256 15.59 1.26 -9.34
CA GLY A 256 15.75 -0.11 -9.80
C GLY A 256 14.44 -0.89 -9.85
N ALA A 257 14.20 -1.60 -10.95
CA ALA A 257 13.09 -2.55 -11.11
C ALA A 257 13.56 -3.81 -11.85
N MET A 258 12.77 -4.88 -11.79
CA MET A 258 13.13 -6.16 -12.40
C MET A 258 12.93 -6.17 -13.92
N LEU A 259 11.98 -5.38 -14.42
CA LEU A 259 11.68 -5.17 -15.84
C LEU A 259 11.80 -3.68 -16.20
N PRO A 260 12.17 -3.36 -17.46
CA PRO A 260 12.13 -1.98 -17.95
C PRO A 260 10.75 -1.36 -17.79
N TYR A 261 10.70 -0.08 -17.43
CA TYR A 261 9.46 0.64 -17.21
C TYR A 261 9.53 2.09 -17.67
N SER A 262 8.35 2.61 -18.00
CA SER A 262 8.03 4.00 -18.27
C SER A 262 6.50 4.12 -18.29
N PRO A 263 5.93 5.33 -18.14
CA PRO A 263 4.48 5.54 -18.28
C PRO A 263 3.86 4.85 -19.52
N GLU A 264 4.60 4.72 -20.62
CA GLU A 264 4.13 4.12 -21.87
C GLU A 264 4.16 2.59 -21.90
N ILE A 265 5.00 1.92 -21.09
CA ILE A 265 5.25 0.47 -21.21
C ILE A 265 4.88 -0.34 -19.96
N GLY A 266 4.89 0.27 -18.77
CA GLY A 266 4.57 -0.41 -17.52
C GLY A 266 5.00 0.35 -16.27
N THR A 267 4.63 -0.18 -15.12
CA THR A 267 4.96 0.42 -13.82
C THR A 267 6.41 0.13 -13.40
N SER A 268 6.97 0.98 -12.53
CA SER A 268 8.04 0.59 -11.62
C SER A 268 7.55 -0.55 -10.70
N THR A 269 8.39 -0.94 -9.73
CA THR A 269 8.00 -1.95 -8.75
C THR A 269 6.91 -1.41 -7.82
N MET A 270 5.75 -2.05 -7.80
CA MET A 270 4.57 -1.69 -7.03
C MET A 270 4.56 -2.41 -5.68
N HIS A 271 5.47 -2.04 -4.77
CA HIS A 271 5.65 -2.78 -3.53
C HIS A 271 4.41 -2.72 -2.64
N ASP A 272 3.87 -1.52 -2.47
CA ASP A 272 2.82 -1.22 -1.48
C ASP A 272 1.45 -1.81 -1.82
N VAL A 273 1.18 -1.97 -3.11
CA VAL A 273 -0.06 -2.59 -3.59
C VAL A 273 -0.26 -3.98 -2.98
N LEU A 274 0.83 -4.71 -2.71
CA LEU A 274 0.74 -6.03 -2.09
C LEU A 274 0.15 -5.97 -0.68
N ALA A 275 0.50 -4.98 0.14
CA ALA A 275 -0.06 -4.83 1.48
C ALA A 275 -1.58 -4.57 1.43
N ALA A 276 -2.02 -3.69 0.53
CA ALA A 276 -3.44 -3.43 0.30
C ALA A 276 -4.20 -4.66 -0.23
N ILE A 277 -3.58 -5.45 -1.12
CA ILE A 277 -4.14 -6.73 -1.60
C ILE A 277 -4.25 -7.76 -0.48
N LEU A 278 -3.23 -7.89 0.38
CA LEU A 278 -3.31 -8.79 1.54
C LEU A 278 -4.44 -8.39 2.50
N SER A 279 -4.64 -7.10 2.72
CA SER A 279 -5.76 -6.57 3.51
C SER A 279 -7.12 -6.92 2.89
N ALA A 280 -7.28 -6.71 1.58
CA ALA A 280 -8.53 -6.99 0.85
C ALA A 280 -8.94 -8.47 0.88
N PHE A 281 -7.98 -9.38 0.82
CA PHE A 281 -8.26 -10.82 0.70
C PHE A 281 -8.11 -11.61 2.01
N TYR A 282 -7.79 -10.93 3.11
CA TYR A 282 -7.68 -11.53 4.44
C TYR A 282 -8.90 -12.41 4.78
N PRO A 283 -8.69 -13.60 5.40
CA PRO A 283 -7.42 -14.20 5.83
C PRO A 283 -6.71 -15.01 4.74
N ARG A 284 -7.15 -14.90 3.49
CA ARG A 284 -6.58 -15.64 2.35
C ARG A 284 -5.57 -14.78 1.61
N THR A 285 -4.79 -15.45 0.77
CA THR A 285 -3.91 -14.78 -0.20
C THR A 285 -4.27 -15.21 -1.62
N ILE A 286 -4.18 -14.25 -2.53
CA ILE A 286 -4.31 -14.49 -3.96
C ILE A 286 -2.93 -14.56 -4.56
N THR A 287 -2.62 -15.62 -5.31
CA THR A 287 -1.34 -15.86 -6.00
C THR A 287 -0.08 -16.03 -5.14
N MET A 288 0.00 -15.49 -3.92
CA MET A 288 1.15 -15.70 -3.01
C MET A 288 1.02 -16.95 -2.14
N THR A 289 2.16 -17.51 -1.75
CA THR A 289 2.28 -18.47 -0.65
C THR A 289 2.81 -17.74 0.58
N SER A 290 1.97 -17.64 1.60
CA SER A 290 2.32 -17.02 2.87
C SER A 290 2.53 -18.08 3.95
N ARG A 291 3.46 -17.82 4.87
CA ARG A 291 3.79 -18.70 5.99
C ARG A 291 3.97 -17.88 7.25
N GLN A 292 3.67 -18.47 8.40
CA GLN A 292 4.06 -17.88 9.67
C GLN A 292 5.56 -18.02 9.84
N VAL A 293 6.23 -16.89 10.10
CA VAL A 293 7.67 -16.81 10.34
C VAL A 293 7.88 -15.97 11.59
N SER A 294 8.71 -16.46 12.51
CA SER A 294 9.11 -15.68 13.68
C SER A 294 10.15 -14.64 13.27
N LEU A 295 9.75 -13.37 13.21
CA LEU A 295 10.57 -12.26 12.72
C LEU A 295 10.88 -11.25 13.82
N LEU A 296 12.07 -10.65 13.75
CA LEU A 296 12.41 -9.43 14.47
C LEU A 296 13.17 -8.48 13.55
N VAL A 297 13.14 -7.19 13.87
CA VAL A 297 14.00 -6.19 13.23
C VAL A 297 15.28 -6.04 14.06
N THR A 298 16.45 -6.20 13.46
CA THR A 298 17.76 -6.08 14.13
C THR A 298 18.10 -4.62 14.41
N LEU A 299 19.07 -4.37 15.29
CA LEU A 299 19.53 -3.02 15.61
C LEU A 299 20.18 -2.30 14.43
N ASP A 300 20.64 -3.05 13.43
CA ASP A 300 21.23 -2.52 12.20
C ASP A 300 20.26 -2.50 11.02
N GLY A 301 18.97 -2.81 11.21
CA GLY A 301 17.91 -2.56 10.22
C GLY A 301 17.58 -3.72 9.28
N PHE A 302 17.94 -4.97 9.62
CA PHE A 302 17.49 -6.16 8.89
C PHE A 302 16.24 -6.77 9.51
N THR A 303 15.38 -7.37 8.69
CA THR A 303 14.26 -8.20 9.16
C THR A 303 14.70 -9.66 9.20
N ASN A 304 15.10 -10.15 10.36
CA ASN A 304 15.67 -11.48 10.52
C ASN A 304 14.69 -12.49 11.10
N ILE A 305 14.86 -13.74 10.68
CA ILE A 305 14.21 -14.89 11.31
C ILE A 305 14.88 -15.14 12.66
N ASN A 306 14.08 -15.14 13.72
CA ASN A 306 14.53 -15.47 15.07
C ASN A 306 13.41 -16.20 15.82
N THR A 307 13.61 -17.47 16.12
CA THR A 307 12.59 -18.33 16.76
C THR A 307 12.45 -18.12 18.26
N THR A 308 13.37 -17.38 18.89
CA THR A 308 13.39 -17.17 20.35
C THR A 308 12.75 -15.83 20.72
N GLU A 309 13.11 -14.77 20.00
CA GLU A 309 12.69 -13.40 20.30
C GLU A 309 11.71 -12.84 19.27
N GLY A 310 11.63 -13.44 18.08
CA GLY A 310 10.78 -12.96 16.99
C GLY A 310 9.30 -13.19 17.24
N LYS A 311 8.46 -12.31 16.68
CA LYS A 311 7.01 -12.46 16.66
C LYS A 311 6.57 -13.24 15.43
N SER A 312 5.52 -14.06 15.59
CA SER A 312 4.94 -14.80 14.47
C SER A 312 4.23 -13.84 13.51
N VAL A 313 4.72 -13.75 12.28
CA VAL A 313 4.19 -12.88 11.22
C VAL A 313 3.78 -13.71 10.01
N ASN A 314 2.59 -13.47 9.47
CA ASN A 314 2.11 -14.13 8.25
C ASN A 314 2.76 -13.46 7.04
N THR A 315 3.83 -14.06 6.55
CA THR A 315 4.75 -13.44 5.60
C THR A 315 4.57 -14.03 4.22
N SER A 316 4.40 -13.18 3.21
CA SER A 316 4.31 -13.58 1.79
C SER A 316 5.71 -13.77 1.20
N LEU A 317 6.15 -15.02 1.04
CA LEU A 317 7.55 -15.36 0.74
C LEU A 317 7.81 -15.83 -0.69
N SER A 318 6.75 -16.17 -1.42
CA SER A 318 6.86 -16.66 -2.80
C SER A 318 5.51 -16.61 -3.51
N TYR A 319 5.54 -16.77 -4.81
CA TYR A 319 4.34 -16.94 -5.63
C TYR A 319 3.97 -18.42 -5.80
N LYS A 320 2.70 -18.71 -6.04
CA LYS A 320 2.17 -20.07 -6.30
C LYS A 320 2.66 -20.62 -7.64
N THR A 321 3.10 -19.75 -8.54
CA THR A 321 3.69 -20.09 -9.84
C THR A 321 5.22 -19.89 -9.80
N PRO A 322 6.00 -20.72 -10.52
CA PRO A 322 7.46 -20.52 -10.63
C PRO A 322 7.82 -19.20 -11.33
N ASP A 323 6.99 -18.79 -12.29
CA ASP A 323 7.08 -17.49 -12.94
C ASP A 323 6.30 -16.46 -12.09
N PRO A 324 6.99 -15.51 -11.44
CA PRO A 324 6.33 -14.52 -10.59
C PRO A 324 5.41 -13.60 -11.40
N TYR A 325 5.72 -13.34 -12.69
CA TYR A 325 4.98 -12.35 -13.48
C TYR A 325 3.57 -12.82 -13.84
N LYS A 326 3.31 -14.13 -13.88
CA LYS A 326 1.93 -14.64 -13.97
C LYS A 326 1.09 -14.32 -12.74
N SER A 327 1.72 -14.27 -11.57
CA SER A 327 1.03 -13.93 -10.33
C SER A 327 0.80 -12.42 -10.24
N THR A 328 1.79 -11.62 -10.64
CA THR A 328 1.66 -10.16 -10.65
C THR A 328 0.73 -9.66 -11.75
N GLU A 329 0.61 -10.37 -12.87
CA GLU A 329 -0.42 -10.12 -13.90
C GLU A 329 -1.83 -10.22 -13.29
N VAL A 330 -2.11 -11.26 -12.50
CA VAL A 330 -3.42 -11.41 -11.83
C VAL A 330 -3.68 -10.27 -10.86
N ILE A 331 -2.68 -9.86 -10.08
CA ILE A 331 -2.78 -8.72 -9.17
C ILE A 331 -3.00 -7.42 -9.96
N GLY A 332 -2.23 -7.20 -11.02
CA GLY A 332 -2.37 -6.06 -11.91
C GLY A 332 -3.75 -5.97 -12.54
N ILE A 333 -4.32 -7.09 -12.99
CA ILE A 333 -5.69 -7.14 -13.50
C ILE A 333 -6.70 -6.73 -12.42
N ILE A 334 -6.56 -7.19 -11.17
CA ILE A 334 -7.45 -6.82 -10.07
C ILE A 334 -7.31 -5.32 -9.78
N THR A 335 -6.09 -4.84 -9.61
CA THR A 335 -5.79 -3.45 -9.25
C THR A 335 -6.22 -2.48 -10.35
N LEU A 336 -5.70 -2.65 -11.57
CA LEU A 336 -5.95 -1.74 -12.69
C LEU A 336 -7.41 -1.71 -13.10
N ASN A 337 -8.10 -2.86 -13.14
CA ASN A 337 -9.54 -2.86 -13.46
C ASN A 337 -10.37 -2.16 -12.39
N SER A 338 -10.03 -2.29 -11.11
CA SER A 338 -10.79 -1.58 -10.08
C SER A 338 -10.72 -0.06 -10.28
N ILE A 339 -9.56 0.47 -10.67
CA ILE A 339 -9.36 1.89 -10.96
C ILE A 339 -10.08 2.31 -12.26
N ILE A 340 -10.05 1.47 -13.31
CA ILE A 340 -10.74 1.77 -14.57
C ILE A 340 -12.26 1.92 -14.35
N TYR A 341 -12.86 1.06 -13.53
CA TYR A 341 -14.31 0.95 -13.37
C TYR A 341 -14.85 1.51 -12.05
N THR A 342 -14.07 2.34 -11.35
CA THR A 342 -14.56 3.22 -10.27
C THR A 342 -15.28 4.40 -10.90
#